data_AF-A0A2V8JNW7-F1
#
_entry.id   AF-A0A2V8JNW7-F1
#
_cell.length_a   1.000
_cell.length_b   1.000
_cell.length_c   1.000
_cell.angle_alpha   90.00
_cell.angle_beta   90.00
_cell.angle_gamma   90.00
#
_symmetry.space_group_name_H-M   'P 1'
#
loop_
_entity.id
_entity.type
_entity.pdbx_description
1 polymer ?
#
loop_
_entity_poly.entity_id
_entity_poly.type
_entity_poly.pdbx_seq_one_letter_code
_entity_poly.pdbx_strand_id
1 'polypeptide(L)'
;MNMKRAIRIGIVADYDPKNKYHVATEQSVAHAAEALGVTAESLWLNTDTLDNTAAEARLAECDAIWCGTSSPYRSMEGALRAIRFARERGWPFIGT
;
A
#
# COMPACT_ATOMS: atom_id res chain seq x y z
N MET A 1 4.79 -20.87 -20.61
CA MET A 1 3.75 -20.11 -19.88
C MET A 1 4.38 -18.81 -19.43
N ASN A 2 3.93 -17.66 -19.95
CA ASN A 2 4.51 -16.36 -19.61
C ASN A 2 4.04 -16.00 -18.19
N MET A 3 4.88 -16.19 -17.18
CA MET A 3 4.53 -15.82 -15.81
C MET A 3 4.44 -14.30 -15.73
N LYS A 4 3.22 -13.75 -15.67
CA LYS A 4 3.04 -12.32 -15.38
C LYS A 4 3.47 -12.07 -13.94
N ARG A 5 4.31 -11.05 -13.72
CA ARG A 5 4.71 -10.60 -12.38
C ARG A 5 3.47 -10.20 -11.58
N ALA A 6 3.45 -10.52 -10.28
CA ALA A 6 2.41 -10.06 -9.37
C ALA A 6 2.37 -8.52 -9.29
N ILE A 7 1.17 -7.96 -9.30
CA ILE A 7 0.91 -6.53 -9.08
C ILE A 7 1.10 -6.26 -7.58
N ARG A 8 1.94 -5.28 -7.24
CA ARG A 8 2.25 -4.92 -5.86
C ARG A 8 1.42 -3.73 -5.40
N ILE A 9 0.51 -3.97 -4.46
CA ILE A 9 -0.29 -2.91 -3.85
C ILE A 9 0.38 -2.50 -2.54
N GLY A 10 1.02 -1.33 -2.51
CA GLY A 10 1.65 -0.77 -1.32
C GLY A 10 0.60 -0.19 -0.37
N ILE A 11 0.31 -0.87 0.72
CA ILE A 11 -0.64 -0.41 1.74
C ILE A 11 0.12 0.39 2.80
N VAL A 12 -0.12 1.69 2.84
CA VAL A 12 0.52 2.63 3.77
C VAL A 12 -0.37 2.80 4.99
N ALA A 13 -0.05 2.04 6.03
CA ALA A 13 -0.66 2.05 7.35
C ALA A 13 0.18 1.15 8.28
N ASP A 14 0.02 1.30 9.60
CA ASP A 14 0.78 0.54 10.58
C ASP A 14 0.08 -0.80 10.86
N TYR A 15 0.50 -1.86 10.16
CA TYR A 15 -0.21 -3.14 10.18
C TYR A 15 -0.38 -3.68 11.60
N ASP A 16 -1.58 -4.20 11.85
CA ASP A 16 -1.95 -4.87 13.10
C ASP A 16 -2.90 -6.02 12.75
N PRO A 17 -2.50 -7.29 12.91
CA PRO A 17 -3.35 -8.43 12.60
C PRO A 17 -4.59 -8.54 13.51
N LYS A 18 -4.62 -7.82 14.64
CA LYS A 18 -5.82 -7.73 15.51
C LYS A 18 -6.82 -6.70 15.01
N ASN A 19 -6.41 -5.81 14.10
CA ASN A 19 -7.29 -4.82 13.51
C ASN A 19 -8.07 -5.44 12.34
N LYS A 20 -9.39 -5.61 12.54
CA LYS A 20 -10.28 -6.21 11.53
C LYS A 20 -10.27 -5.47 10.18
N TYR A 21 -10.00 -4.16 10.16
CA TYR A 21 -9.96 -3.38 8.93
C TYR A 21 -8.70 -3.69 8.11
N HIS A 22 -7.57 -3.96 8.78
CA HIS A 22 -6.34 -4.35 8.09
C HIS A 22 -6.47 -5.73 7.46
N VAL A 23 -7.05 -6.68 8.20
CA VAL A 23 -7.36 -8.02 7.67
C VAL A 23 -8.32 -7.93 6.48
N ALA A 24 -9.37 -7.12 6.58
CA ALA A 24 -10.32 -6.91 5.47
C ALA A 24 -9.65 -6.26 4.24
N THR A 25 -8.71 -5.34 4.45
CA THR A 25 -7.94 -4.72 3.35
C THR A 25 -7.13 -5.77 2.59
N GLU A 26 -6.39 -6.62 3.30
CA GLU A 26 -5.65 -7.75 2.71
C GLU A 26 -6.56 -8.68 1.90
N GLN A 27 -7.69 -9.07 2.50
CA GLN A 27 -8.69 -9.93 1.85
C GLN A 27 -9.30 -9.28 0.60
N SER A 28 -9.47 -7.96 0.60
CA SER A 28 -10.03 -7.23 -0.55
C SER A 28 -9.11 -7.27 -1.77
N VAL A 29 -7.79 -7.21 -1.57
CA VAL A 29 -6.79 -7.32 -2.64
C VAL A 29 -6.86 -8.72 -3.26
N ALA A 30 -6.88 -9.76 -2.42
CA ALA A 30 -6.99 -11.15 -2.88
C ALA A 30 -8.30 -11.39 -3.65
N HIS A 31 -9.43 -10.91 -3.13
CA HIS A 31 -10.74 -11.02 -3.77
C HIS A 31 -10.79 -10.32 -5.13
N ALA A 32 -10.23 -9.11 -5.23
CA ALA A 32 -10.14 -8.39 -6.50
C ALA A 32 -9.22 -9.10 -7.51
N ALA A 33 -8.10 -9.65 -7.05
CA ALA A 33 -7.16 -10.38 -7.91
C ALA A 33 -7.81 -11.65 -8.51
N GLU A 34 -8.54 -12.41 -7.69
CA GLU A 34 -9.31 -13.58 -8.13
C GLU A 34 -10.37 -13.20 -9.17
N ALA A 35 -11.18 -12.18 -8.88
CA ALA A 35 -12.24 -11.73 -9.79
C ALA A 35 -11.70 -11.25 -11.15
N LEU A 36 -10.49 -10.69 -11.18
CA LEU A 36 -9.84 -10.19 -12.39
C LEU A 36 -8.95 -11.23 -13.10
N GLY A 37 -8.74 -12.40 -12.50
CA GLY A 37 -7.83 -13.42 -13.03
C GLY A 37 -6.37 -12.96 -13.11
N VAL A 38 -5.95 -12.10 -12.18
CA VAL A 38 -4.56 -11.59 -12.08
C VAL A 38 -3.91 -12.02 -10.78
N THR A 39 -2.59 -11.89 -10.70
CA THR A 39 -1.86 -12.06 -9.44
C THR A 39 -1.59 -10.67 -8.85
N ALA A 40 -2.01 -10.45 -7.60
CA ALA A 40 -1.68 -9.25 -6.84
C ALA A 40 -1.24 -9.64 -5.42
N GLU A 41 -0.34 -8.86 -4.84
CA GLU A 41 0.15 -9.00 -3.48
C GLU A 41 0.03 -7.66 -2.73
N SER A 42 -0.33 -7.73 -1.46
CA SER A 42 -0.32 -6.57 -0.57
C SER A 42 1.06 -6.42 0.07
N LEU A 43 1.66 -5.24 -0.05
CA LEU A 43 2.89 -4.88 0.64
C LEU A 43 2.56 -3.84 1.70
N TRP A 44 2.52 -4.25 2.97
CA TRP A 44 2.33 -3.33 4.08
C TRP A 44 3.59 -2.50 4.34
N LEU A 45 3.41 -1.18 4.36
CA LEU A 45 4.44 -0.18 4.60
C LEU A 45 4.06 0.62 5.84
N ASN A 46 4.69 0.29 6.97
CA ASN A 46 4.49 1.04 8.21
C ASN A 46 4.90 2.50 7.99
N THR A 47 4.11 3.42 8.53
CA THR A 47 4.24 4.84 8.23
C THR A 47 5.57 5.42 8.72
N ASP A 48 6.07 4.94 9.86
CA ASP A 48 7.38 5.31 10.41
C ASP A 48 8.56 4.95 9.49
N THR A 49 8.46 3.85 8.72
CA THR A 49 9.50 3.45 7.75
C THR A 49 9.58 4.35 6.52
N LEU A 50 8.55 5.18 6.30
CA LEU A 50 8.47 6.12 5.18
C LEU A 50 8.83 7.55 5.58
N ASP A 51 9.18 7.80 6.84
CA ASP A 51 9.59 9.13 7.31
C ASP A 51 11.09 9.36 7.19
N ASN A 52 11.62 9.17 5.98
CA ASN A 52 13.03 9.38 5.66
C ASN A 52 13.22 9.58 4.15
N THR A 53 14.45 9.85 3.73
CA THR A 53 14.81 10.11 2.33
C THR A 53 14.73 8.88 1.42
N ALA A 54 14.70 7.66 1.98
CA ALA A 54 14.59 6.43 1.21
C ALA A 54 13.14 6.02 0.91
N ALA A 55 12.15 6.74 1.45
CA ALA A 55 10.73 6.43 1.29
C ALA A 55 10.31 6.29 -0.16
N GLU A 56 10.76 7.19 -1.04
CA GLU A 56 10.39 7.16 -2.45
C GLU A 56 10.92 5.91 -3.17
N ALA A 57 12.15 5.49 -2.87
CA ALA A 57 12.71 4.26 -3.45
C ALA A 57 11.89 3.04 -3.04
N ARG A 58 11.45 3.01 -1.78
CA ARG A 58 10.59 1.95 -1.24
C ARG A 58 9.19 1.95 -1.88
N LEU A 59 8.59 3.13 -2.02
CA LEU A 59 7.27 3.30 -2.64
C LEU A 59 7.28 2.95 -4.14
N ALA A 60 8.40 3.20 -4.83
CA ALA A 60 8.60 2.85 -6.23
C ALA A 60 8.71 1.33 -6.50
N GLU A 61 8.85 0.50 -5.45
CA GLU A 61 8.75 -0.96 -5.58
C GLU A 61 7.31 -1.45 -5.77
N CYS A 62 6.32 -0.57 -5.55
CA CYS A 62 4.89 -0.85 -5.65
C CYS A 62 4.31 -0.37 -6.98
N ASP A 63 3.31 -1.08 -7.51
CA ASP A 63 2.59 -0.69 -8.73
C ASP A 63 1.44 0.29 -8.45
N ALA A 64 0.92 0.29 -7.22
CA ALA A 64 -0.10 1.22 -6.74
C ALA A 64 0.08 1.48 -5.24
N ILE A 65 -0.40 2.63 -4.78
CA ILE A 65 -0.37 3.02 -3.36
C ILE A 65 -1.80 3.09 -2.81
N TRP A 66 -2.03 2.42 -1.69
CA TRP A 66 -3.25 2.53 -0.90
C TRP A 66 -2.91 3.16 0.45
N CYS A 67 -3.36 4.39 0.70
CA CYS A 67 -3.31 5.00 2.03
C CYS A 67 -4.44 4.41 2.91
N GLY A 68 -4.09 3.49 3.81
CA GLY A 68 -5.05 2.69 4.58
C GLY A 68 -5.59 3.40 5.82
N THR A 69 -6.67 2.85 6.39
CA THR A 69 -7.33 3.37 7.61
C THR A 69 -6.46 3.23 8.88
N SER A 70 -6.98 3.72 10.02
CA SER A 70 -6.42 3.59 11.38
C SER A 70 -5.50 4.71 11.87
N SER A 71 -5.87 5.97 11.61
CA SER A 71 -5.29 7.10 12.35
C SER A 71 -5.60 6.99 13.86
N PRO A 72 -4.70 7.43 14.76
CA PRO A 72 -3.43 8.08 14.45
C PRO A 72 -2.37 7.10 13.95
N TYR A 73 -1.68 7.47 12.86
CA TYR A 73 -0.50 6.76 12.38
C TYR A 73 0.68 6.96 13.33
N ARG A 74 1.61 6.00 13.34
CA ARG A 74 2.90 6.14 14.04
C ARG A 74 3.71 7.32 13.50
N SER A 75 3.68 7.56 12.19
CA SER A 75 4.20 8.79 11.57
C SER A 75 3.20 9.39 10.58
N MET A 76 2.70 10.58 10.90
CA MET A 76 1.91 11.38 9.95
C MET A 76 2.75 11.80 8.74
N GLU A 77 4.02 12.15 8.95
CA GLU A 77 4.92 12.57 7.87
C GLU A 77 5.16 11.44 6.86
N GLY A 78 5.34 10.20 7.33
CA GLY A 78 5.46 9.05 6.44
C GLY A 78 4.22 8.81 5.58
N ALA A 79 3.02 8.95 6.15
CA ALA A 79 1.77 8.87 5.38
C ALA A 79 1.66 9.99 4.34
N LEU A 80 1.96 11.24 4.73
CA LEU A 80 1.95 12.39 3.82
C LEU A 80 2.98 12.26 2.70
N ARG A 81 4.18 11.74 2.98
CA ARG A 81 5.21 11.45 1.97
C ARG A 81 4.72 10.45 0.93
N ALA A 82 4.02 9.38 1.35
CA ALA A 82 3.44 8.42 0.41
C ALA A 82 2.33 9.01 -0.45
N ILE A 83 1.45 9.83 0.14
CA ILE A 83 0.39 10.54 -0.58
C ILE A 83 1.00 11.49 -1.62
N ARG A 84 2.02 12.27 -1.25
CA ARG A 84 2.73 13.16 -2.18
C ARG A 84 3.39 12.39 -3.29
N PHE A 85 4.17 11.35 -2.97
CA PHE A 85 4.81 10.47 -3.96
C PHE A 85 3.79 10.01 -5.01
N ALA A 86 2.64 9.49 -4.56
CA ALA A 86 1.66 8.94 -5.48
C ALA A 86 0.99 10.04 -6.33
N ARG A 87 0.50 11.09 -5.67
CA ARG A 87 -0.29 12.15 -6.34
C ARG A 87 0.54 13.05 -7.23
N GLU A 88 1.76 13.39 -6.84
CA GLU A 88 2.63 14.31 -7.59
C GLU A 88 3.30 13.61 -8.78
N ARG A 89 3.36 12.27 -8.79
CA ARG A 89 3.98 11.48 -9.86
C ARG A 89 2.96 10.75 -10.75
N GLY A 90 1.66 10.90 -10.48
CA GLY A 90 0.61 10.18 -11.21
C GLY A 90 0.62 8.67 -10.95
N TRP A 91 1.13 8.23 -9.79
CA TRP A 91 1.07 6.83 -9.39
C TRP A 91 -0.37 6.46 -9.06
N PRO A 92 -0.86 5.26 -9.44
CA PRO A 92 -2.19 4.80 -9.04
C PRO A 92 -2.35 4.88 -7.52
N PHE A 93 -3.44 5.52 -7.07
CA PHE A 93 -3.64 5.87 -5.67
C PHE A 93 -5.10 5.71 -5.22
N ILE A 94 -5.30 5.16 -4.03
CA ILE A 94 -6.57 5.17 -3.30
C ILE A 94 -6.33 5.52 -1.82
N GLY A 95 -7.27 6.22 -1.20
CA GLY A 95 -7.29 6.48 0.24
C GLY A 95 -8.65 6.13 0.83
N THR A 96 -8.66 5.55 2.02
CA THR A 96 -9.87 5.07 2.73
C THR A 96 -9.90 5.50 4.18
#